data_AF-A0A2P4Z744-F1
#
_entry.id   AF-A0A2P4Z744-F1
#
_cell.length_a   1.000
_cell.length_b   1.000
_cell.length_c   1.000
_cell.angle_alpha   90.00
_cell.angle_beta   90.00
_cell.angle_gamma   90.00
#
_symmetry.space_group_name_H-M   'P 1'
#
loop_
_entity.id
_entity.type
_entity.pdbx_description
1 polymer ?
#
loop_
_entity_poly.entity_id
_entity_poly.type
_entity_poly.pdbx_seq_one_letter_code
_entity_poly.pdbx_strand_id
1 'polypeptide(L)'
;MRRVMLDRRSLEALAGIAEHPTLGPCVQEVEVSTNHLLPLDELHTIEPPSRPFSEIMAWADRRARGEDENDAEEGEEEAIDEETEDEGNISAEEADSDDDDYPHLRGLDETAYRKAFDNQEELIRRGDDIKHLTRAMQKLVNCSTIRITDDNRVWGLRRLQKEIGILPQRCLTFESPKSVELVRQMLHALFAALAEGNTPIDFLEITSGSVIDNANRISPDMLVKPTSAALDNFRLHTLTTLSLILDSKSPVHSATAINWSYDLIQFLDRFPELSDFRIEFGYRDEDRGSLSGSPEWRSSGFNRTDYATYTRFSKLSQLLFISKLEIVHLATFDCTGMELALFLLRHQSTLQDIHLDAIVLIDSDGEIGSWLWLLKKIA
;
A
#
# COMPACT_ATOMS: atom_id res chain seq x y z
N MET A 1 5.29 6.06 18.47
CA MET A 1 5.23 5.29 17.21
C MET A 1 6.26 4.17 17.20
N ARG A 2 5.89 2.98 16.71
CA ARG A 2 6.79 1.85 16.44
C ARG A 2 6.52 1.32 15.04
N ARG A 3 7.59 1.02 14.30
CA ARG A 3 7.53 0.52 12.91
C ARG A 3 8.05 -0.90 12.85
N VAL A 4 7.30 -1.80 12.23
CA VAL A 4 7.62 -3.22 12.15
C VAL A 4 7.43 -3.73 10.73
N MET A 5 8.20 -4.76 10.37
CA MET A 5 7.94 -5.60 9.20
C MET A 5 7.51 -7.00 9.65
N LEU A 6 6.95 -7.80 8.75
CA LEU A 6 6.53 -9.18 8.99
C LEU A 6 7.74 -10.15 9.03
N ASP A 7 8.69 -9.85 9.91
CA ASP A 7 9.88 -10.64 10.20
C ASP A 7 9.86 -11.08 11.66
N ARG A 8 10.38 -12.28 11.95
CA ARG A 8 10.38 -12.86 13.28
C ARG A 8 10.97 -11.92 14.32
N ARG A 9 12.16 -11.38 14.06
CA ARG A 9 12.87 -10.54 15.04
C ARG A 9 12.18 -9.19 15.21
N SER A 10 11.61 -8.63 14.13
CA SER A 10 10.79 -7.42 14.18
C SER A 10 9.55 -7.58 15.07
N LEU A 11 8.79 -8.67 14.88
CA LEU A 11 7.58 -8.94 15.65
C LEU A 11 7.87 -9.34 17.10
N GLU A 12 8.93 -10.12 17.36
CA GLU A 12 9.38 -10.44 18.72
C GLU A 12 9.82 -9.17 19.47
N ALA A 13 10.51 -8.25 18.80
CA ALA A 13 10.89 -6.97 19.39
C ALA A 13 9.67 -6.12 19.74
N LEU A 14 8.65 -6.07 18.88
CA LEU A 14 7.40 -5.38 19.17
C LEU A 14 6.71 -5.98 20.40
N ALA A 15 6.60 -7.31 20.47
CA ALA A 15 6.01 -7.99 21.62
C ALA A 15 6.80 -7.71 22.91
N GLY A 16 8.14 -7.74 22.85
CA GLY A 16 8.99 -7.41 24.00
C GLY A 16 8.84 -5.96 24.47
N ILE A 17 8.72 -5.00 23.55
CA ILE A 17 8.44 -3.59 23.87
C ILE A 17 7.06 -3.42 24.48
N ALA A 18 6.06 -4.08 23.91
CA ALA A 18 4.67 -4.02 24.37
C ALA A 18 4.53 -4.53 25.82
N GLU A 19 5.27 -5.58 26.18
CA GLU A 19 5.30 -6.14 27.53
C GLU A 19 6.12 -5.32 28.54
N HIS A 20 6.96 -4.41 28.05
CA HIS A 20 7.81 -3.61 28.93
C HIS A 20 6.96 -2.62 29.74
N PRO A 21 7.08 -2.59 31.09
CA PRO A 21 6.21 -1.80 31.97
C PRO A 21 6.15 -0.30 31.65
N THR A 22 7.25 0.26 31.14
CA THR A 22 7.35 1.68 30.81
C THR A 22 7.27 1.97 29.31
N LEU A 23 7.67 1.05 28.44
CA LEU A 23 7.73 1.35 27.00
C LEU A 23 6.41 1.00 26.31
N GLY A 24 5.76 -0.09 26.70
CA GLY A 24 4.47 -0.50 26.16
C GLY A 24 3.42 0.62 26.25
N PRO A 25 3.20 1.23 27.43
CA PRO A 25 2.27 2.36 27.57
C PRO A 25 2.64 3.61 26.77
N CYS A 26 3.90 3.77 26.35
CA CYS A 26 4.33 4.91 25.52
C CYS A 26 4.07 4.71 24.03
N VAL A 27 3.70 3.49 23.59
CA VAL A 27 3.41 3.23 22.18
C VAL A 27 1.95 3.58 21.89
N GLN A 28 1.77 4.71 21.22
CA GLN A 28 0.46 5.19 20.76
C GLN A 28 0.11 4.77 19.33
N GLU A 29 1.12 4.30 18.59
CA GLU A 29 1.01 4.06 17.17
C GLU A 29 1.91 2.89 16.75
N VAL A 30 1.34 2.01 15.93
CA VAL A 30 2.05 0.92 15.25
C VAL A 30 1.91 1.06 13.75
N GLU A 31 3.03 1.02 13.06
CA GLU A 31 3.10 0.98 11.60
C GLU A 31 3.65 -0.37 11.16
N VAL A 32 2.92 -1.03 10.26
CA VAL A 32 3.31 -2.30 9.65
C VAL A 32 3.72 -2.03 8.21
N SER A 33 4.99 -2.27 7.90
CA SER A 33 5.52 -2.05 6.57
C SER A 33 5.34 -3.27 5.68
N THR A 34 5.08 -3.02 4.40
CA THR A 34 4.91 -4.05 3.37
C THR A 34 6.23 -4.61 2.83
N ASN A 35 7.36 -4.33 3.48
CA ASN A 35 8.65 -4.92 3.12
C ASN A 35 8.60 -6.46 3.26
N HIS A 36 8.99 -7.19 2.21
CA HIS A 36 8.99 -8.65 2.19
C HIS A 36 10.06 -9.22 1.26
N LEU A 37 10.38 -10.50 1.42
CA LEU A 37 11.30 -11.21 0.53
C LEU A 37 10.52 -11.98 -0.54
N LEU A 38 10.96 -11.87 -1.80
CA LEU A 38 10.46 -12.62 -2.94
C LEU A 38 11.25 -13.93 -3.15
N PRO A 39 10.69 -14.94 -3.82
CA PRO A 39 11.46 -16.05 -4.37
C PRO A 39 12.60 -15.52 -5.26
N LEU A 40 13.76 -16.18 -5.25
CA LEU A 40 14.93 -15.69 -6.00
C LEU A 40 14.67 -15.60 -7.50
N ASP A 41 13.97 -16.58 -8.07
CA ASP A 41 13.60 -16.58 -9.48
C ASP A 41 12.77 -15.35 -9.86
N GLU A 42 11.85 -14.94 -8.98
CA GLU A 42 11.08 -13.71 -9.17
C GLU A 42 11.94 -12.45 -8.94
N LEU A 43 12.78 -12.44 -7.90
CA LEU A 43 13.68 -11.33 -7.56
C LEU A 43 14.63 -10.97 -8.71
N HIS A 44 15.11 -11.98 -9.45
CA HIS A 44 15.97 -11.75 -10.62
C HIS A 44 15.23 -11.10 -11.79
N THR A 45 13.92 -11.28 -11.88
CA THR A 45 13.12 -10.85 -13.03
C THR A 45 12.34 -9.56 -12.80
N ILE A 46 11.97 -9.27 -11.56
CA ILE A 46 11.11 -8.15 -11.21
C ILE A 46 11.99 -6.98 -10.77
N GLU A 47 11.79 -5.85 -11.42
CA GLU A 47 12.44 -4.60 -11.02
C GLU A 47 11.88 -4.11 -9.68
N PRO A 48 12.73 -3.75 -8.71
CA PRO A 48 12.26 -3.27 -7.43
C PRO A 48 11.57 -1.89 -7.62
N PRO A 49 10.55 -1.57 -6.81
CA PRO A 49 9.91 -0.27 -6.88
C PRO A 49 10.90 0.84 -6.58
N SER A 50 10.84 1.92 -7.35
CA SER A 50 11.81 3.01 -7.27
C SER A 50 11.66 3.80 -5.96
N ARG A 51 12.67 4.59 -5.58
CA ARG A 51 12.51 5.44 -4.38
C ARG A 51 11.46 6.52 -4.65
N PRO A 52 10.61 6.87 -3.66
CA PRO A 52 9.77 8.05 -3.75
C PRO A 52 10.59 9.28 -4.13
N PHE A 53 10.06 10.11 -5.01
CA PHE A 53 10.72 11.38 -5.40
C PHE A 53 11.08 12.24 -4.18
N SER A 54 10.27 12.20 -3.12
CA SER A 54 10.54 12.90 -1.86
C SER A 54 11.74 12.35 -1.09
N GLU A 55 12.01 11.03 -1.16
CA GLU A 55 13.20 10.43 -0.57
C GLU A 55 14.46 10.76 -1.38
N ILE A 56 14.34 10.81 -2.70
CA ILE A 56 15.39 11.26 -3.61
C ILE A 56 15.75 12.73 -3.31
N MET A 57 14.75 13.60 -3.18
CA MET A 57 14.93 15.01 -2.85
C MET A 57 15.48 15.23 -1.43
N ALA A 58 14.99 14.49 -0.43
CA ALA A 58 15.50 14.57 0.94
C ALA A 58 16.94 14.06 1.07
N TRP A 59 17.32 13.06 0.26
CA TRP A 59 18.70 12.62 0.13
C TRP A 59 19.57 13.69 -0.53
N ALA A 60 19.12 14.28 -1.65
CA ALA A 60 19.82 15.37 -2.31
C ALA A 60 20.00 16.61 -1.40
N ASP A 61 18.98 16.97 -0.61
CA ASP A 61 19.03 18.08 0.34
C ASP A 61 20.01 17.83 1.49
N ARG A 62 20.10 16.60 2.00
CA ARG A 62 21.09 16.22 3.04
C ARG A 62 22.51 16.32 2.51
N ARG A 63 22.73 15.83 1.30
CA ARG A 63 24.02 15.94 0.59
C ARG A 63 24.41 17.39 0.36
N ALA A 64 23.46 18.25 -0.02
CA ALA A 64 23.68 19.68 -0.20
C ALA A 64 24.01 20.43 1.10
N ARG A 65 23.59 19.91 2.27
CA ARG A 65 23.87 20.52 3.59
C ARG A 65 25.16 20.02 4.23
N GLY A 66 25.84 19.04 3.64
CA GLY A 66 27.06 18.47 4.20
C GLY A 66 26.85 17.81 5.57
N GLU A 67 25.62 17.32 5.83
CA GLU A 67 25.27 16.65 7.10
C GLU A 67 25.79 15.20 7.17
N ASP A 68 26.57 14.75 6.17
CA ASP A 68 27.14 13.41 6.04
C ASP A 68 28.49 13.21 6.79
N GLU A 69 28.80 14.02 7.81
CA GLU A 69 30.06 13.85 8.56
C GLU A 69 29.97 12.93 9.79
N ASN A 70 28.87 12.22 10.06
CA ASN A 70 28.86 11.21 11.15
C ASN A 70 27.96 9.97 10.99
N ASP A 71 27.27 9.80 9.87
CA ASP A 71 26.73 8.50 9.49
C ASP A 71 27.55 8.01 8.30
N ALA A 72 28.32 6.94 8.48
CA ALA A 72 29.05 6.27 7.40
C ALA A 72 28.06 5.60 6.43
N GLU A 73 27.27 6.42 5.73
CA GLU A 73 26.29 6.11 4.69
C GLU A 73 26.79 6.68 3.35
N GLU A 74 27.74 6.00 2.71
CA GLU A 74 27.95 6.12 1.26
C GLU A 74 28.25 4.72 0.68
N GLY A 75 27.57 4.42 -0.43
CA GLY A 75 27.74 3.18 -1.18
C GLY A 75 26.65 2.87 -2.21
N GLU A 76 25.99 3.86 -2.79
CA GLU A 76 25.30 3.70 -4.08
C GLU A 76 25.76 4.86 -4.98
N GLU A 77 26.90 4.67 -5.63
CA GLU A 77 27.31 5.47 -6.79
C GLU A 77 26.48 4.99 -8.00
N GLU A 78 25.42 5.70 -8.34
CA GLU A 78 25.01 5.78 -9.74
C GLU A 78 25.83 6.90 -10.39
N ALA A 79 26.95 6.52 -10.99
CA ALA A 79 27.73 7.41 -11.83
C ALA A 79 26.91 7.72 -13.10
N ILE A 80 26.32 8.92 -13.14
CA ILE A 80 26.01 9.58 -14.40
C ILE A 80 27.33 10.25 -14.82
N ASP A 81 28.16 9.52 -15.56
CA ASP A 81 29.33 10.10 -16.22
C ASP A 81 28.83 10.96 -17.40
N GLU A 82 28.79 12.28 -17.17
CA GLU A 82 28.89 13.25 -18.25
C GLU A 82 30.36 13.34 -18.69
N GLU A 83 30.57 13.07 -19.97
CA GLU A 83 31.80 13.11 -20.76
C GLU A 83 32.87 14.12 -20.30
N THR A 84 34.10 13.64 -20.11
CA THR A 84 35.29 14.36 -20.55
C THR A 84 36.31 13.40 -21.16
N GLU A 85 36.62 13.65 -22.43
CA GLU A 85 37.69 13.05 -23.21
C GLU A 85 39.04 13.14 -22.47
N ASP A 86 39.73 12.01 -22.28
CA ASP A 86 41.20 12.03 -22.29
C ASP A 86 41.78 10.66 -22.70
N GLU A 87 42.77 10.71 -23.59
CA GLU A 87 43.43 9.58 -24.22
C GLU A 87 44.38 8.88 -23.23
N GLY A 88 44.22 7.56 -23.03
CA GLY A 88 45.05 6.81 -22.09
C GLY A 88 45.12 5.31 -22.34
N ASN A 89 45.90 4.92 -23.34
CA ASN A 89 46.25 3.56 -23.74
C ASN A 89 46.80 2.69 -22.57
N ILE A 90 46.05 1.70 -22.06
CA ILE A 90 46.59 0.56 -21.28
C ILE A 90 45.88 -0.74 -21.67
N SER A 91 46.70 -1.78 -21.77
CA SER A 91 46.52 -3.11 -22.37
C SER A 91 45.39 -3.98 -21.84
N ALA A 92 44.80 -4.71 -22.79
CA ALA A 92 43.93 -5.87 -22.63
C ALA A 92 44.50 -6.96 -21.71
N GLU A 93 43.71 -7.34 -20.71
CA GLU A 93 43.57 -8.72 -20.24
C GLU A 93 42.08 -8.95 -19.93
N GLU A 94 41.51 -9.90 -20.67
CA GLU A 94 40.12 -10.30 -20.65
C GLU A 94 39.76 -10.95 -19.30
N ALA A 95 38.72 -10.43 -18.67
CA ALA A 95 37.84 -11.18 -17.80
C ALA A 95 36.41 -10.88 -18.27
N ASP A 96 35.93 -11.67 -19.23
CA ASP A 96 34.51 -11.82 -19.51
C ASP A 96 33.84 -12.35 -18.24
N SER A 97 33.31 -11.47 -17.40
CA SER A 97 32.19 -11.80 -16.53
C SER A 97 30.96 -11.13 -17.11
N ASP A 98 30.11 -11.92 -17.74
CA ASP A 98 28.72 -11.61 -18.11
C ASP A 98 27.85 -11.35 -16.86
N ASP A 99 28.27 -10.47 -15.94
CA ASP A 99 27.78 -10.47 -14.55
C ASP A 99 27.31 -9.09 -14.04
N ASP A 100 26.68 -8.29 -14.91
CA ASP A 100 26.00 -7.05 -14.50
C ASP A 100 24.68 -6.83 -15.28
N ASP A 101 23.88 -7.89 -15.48
CA ASP A 101 22.54 -7.75 -16.09
C ASP A 101 21.49 -7.14 -15.13
N TYR A 102 21.79 -6.99 -13.84
CA TYR A 102 20.84 -6.51 -12.82
C TYR A 102 21.48 -5.60 -11.76
N PRO A 103 21.55 -4.27 -12.00
CA PRO A 103 22.17 -3.33 -11.07
C PRO A 103 21.54 -3.34 -9.67
N HIS A 104 20.26 -3.70 -9.55
CA HIS A 104 19.55 -3.78 -8.27
C HIS A 104 19.92 -4.99 -7.40
N LEU A 105 20.62 -5.98 -7.97
CA LEU A 105 21.06 -7.19 -7.24
C LEU A 105 22.52 -7.12 -6.82
N ARG A 106 23.19 -5.99 -7.09
CA ARG A 106 24.59 -5.80 -6.75
C ARG A 106 24.80 -5.98 -5.25
N GLY A 107 25.64 -6.95 -4.89
CA GLY A 107 25.96 -7.28 -3.50
C GLY A 107 25.04 -8.30 -2.83
N LEU A 108 24.06 -8.86 -3.54
CA LEU A 108 23.18 -9.93 -3.04
C LEU A 108 24.00 -11.14 -2.53
N ASP A 109 23.77 -11.52 -1.27
CA ASP A 109 24.18 -12.83 -0.73
C ASP A 109 23.00 -13.80 -0.90
N GLU A 110 23.00 -14.56 -2.00
CA GLU A 110 21.93 -15.54 -2.29
C GLU A 110 21.72 -16.56 -1.17
N THR A 111 22.78 -16.97 -0.47
CA THR A 111 22.67 -18.01 0.56
C THR A 111 21.99 -17.44 1.80
N ALA A 112 22.40 -16.25 2.22
CA ALA A 112 21.76 -15.54 3.32
C ALA A 112 20.32 -15.14 2.96
N TYR A 113 20.09 -14.72 1.71
CA TYR A 113 18.77 -14.37 1.19
C TYR A 113 17.82 -15.57 1.22
N ARG A 114 18.20 -16.73 0.66
CA ARG A 114 17.38 -17.96 0.72
C ARG A 114 17.01 -18.32 2.15
N LYS A 115 17.99 -18.29 3.05
CA LYS A 115 17.76 -18.56 4.47
C LYS A 115 16.79 -17.56 5.10
N ALA A 116 16.89 -16.27 4.77
CA ALA A 116 15.98 -15.25 5.27
C ALA A 116 14.55 -15.45 4.72
N PHE A 117 14.42 -15.79 3.44
CA PHE A 117 13.15 -16.13 2.80
C PHE A 117 12.50 -17.36 3.45
N ASP A 118 13.25 -18.46 3.63
CA ASP A 118 12.77 -19.67 4.31
C ASP A 118 12.29 -19.37 5.74
N ASN A 119 12.98 -18.47 6.45
CA ASN A 119 12.56 -18.04 7.80
C ASN A 119 11.24 -17.25 7.78
N GLN A 120 11.02 -16.40 6.77
CA GLN A 120 9.77 -15.67 6.57
C GLN A 120 8.62 -16.65 6.28
N GLU A 121 8.85 -17.63 5.40
CA GLU A 121 7.85 -18.66 5.10
C GLU A 121 7.54 -19.52 6.33
N GLU A 122 8.56 -19.92 7.09
CA GLU A 122 8.37 -20.72 8.29
C GLU A 122 7.62 -19.96 9.40
N LEU A 123 7.85 -18.65 9.53
CA LEU A 123 7.10 -17.77 10.44
C LEU A 123 5.60 -17.80 10.12
N ILE A 124 5.25 -17.62 8.85
CA ILE A 124 3.88 -17.62 8.35
C ILE A 124 3.25 -19.01 8.50
N ARG A 125 3.97 -20.06 8.07
CA ARG A 125 3.49 -21.45 8.11
C ARG A 125 3.16 -21.93 9.53
N ARG A 126 3.91 -21.45 10.52
CA ARG A 126 3.65 -21.74 11.95
C ARG A 126 2.57 -20.84 12.56
N GLY A 127 2.10 -19.83 11.86
CA GLY A 127 1.22 -18.77 12.38
C GLY A 127 1.88 -17.96 13.49
N ASP A 128 3.22 -17.91 13.51
CA ASP A 128 3.97 -17.17 14.53
C ASP A 128 3.85 -15.66 14.31
N ASP A 129 3.68 -15.22 13.07
CA ASP A 129 3.35 -13.85 12.70
C ASP A 129 2.10 -13.34 13.44
N ILE A 130 1.00 -14.09 13.39
CA ILE A 130 -0.24 -13.77 14.09
C ILE A 130 -0.02 -13.80 15.61
N LYS A 131 0.62 -14.84 16.14
CA LYS A 131 0.86 -14.98 17.59
C LYS A 131 1.65 -13.81 18.17
N HIS A 132 2.71 -13.38 17.49
CA HIS A 132 3.54 -12.28 17.97
C HIS A 132 2.81 -10.94 17.89
N LEU A 133 2.06 -10.70 16.81
CA LEU A 133 1.21 -9.51 16.68
C LEU A 133 0.10 -9.50 17.74
N THR A 134 -0.67 -10.58 17.91
CA THR A 134 -1.72 -10.68 18.94
C THR A 134 -1.13 -10.38 20.32
N ARG A 135 0.00 -11.02 20.66
CA ARG A 135 0.68 -10.83 21.94
C ARG A 135 1.09 -9.37 22.16
N ALA A 136 1.60 -8.70 21.13
CA ALA A 136 1.91 -7.28 21.20
C ALA A 136 0.64 -6.43 21.39
N MET A 137 -0.37 -6.60 20.54
CA MET A 137 -1.59 -5.80 20.55
C MET A 137 -2.33 -5.88 21.90
N GLN A 138 -2.37 -7.04 22.54
CA GLN A 138 -2.95 -7.22 23.89
C GLN A 138 -2.28 -6.39 24.99
N LYS A 139 -1.05 -5.91 24.77
CA LYS A 139 -0.27 -5.18 25.77
C LYS A 139 -0.07 -3.71 25.41
N LEU A 140 -0.30 -3.34 24.15
CA LEU A 140 -0.25 -1.96 23.66
C LEU A 140 -1.52 -1.18 24.03
N VAL A 141 -1.78 -1.01 25.32
CA VAL A 141 -3.05 -0.46 25.85
C VAL A 141 -3.36 0.98 25.44
N ASN A 142 -2.35 1.75 25.04
CA ASN A 142 -2.49 3.14 24.60
C ASN A 142 -2.33 3.29 23.08
N CYS A 143 -2.17 2.18 22.34
CA CYS A 143 -2.08 2.24 20.89
C CYS A 143 -3.48 2.46 20.33
N SER A 144 -3.66 3.61 19.68
CA SER A 144 -4.92 3.97 19.05
C SER A 144 -4.81 4.02 17.52
N THR A 145 -3.60 4.25 17.00
CA THR A 145 -3.35 4.41 15.56
C THR A 145 -2.61 3.22 14.96
N ILE A 146 -3.11 2.72 13.82
CA ILE A 146 -2.44 1.70 13.01
C ILE A 146 -2.26 2.19 11.58
N ARG A 147 -1.05 1.98 11.04
CA ARG A 147 -0.70 2.34 9.67
C ARG A 147 -0.14 1.15 8.92
N ILE A 148 -0.48 1.03 7.64
CA ILE A 148 0.11 0.09 6.70
C ILE A 148 0.73 0.90 5.56
N THR A 149 2.06 0.98 5.57
CA THR A 149 2.82 1.86 4.69
C THR A 149 4.01 1.12 4.08
N ASP A 150 4.78 1.85 3.31
CA ASP A 150 6.01 1.44 2.64
C ASP A 150 7.24 2.15 3.21
N ASP A 151 7.21 2.59 4.47
CA ASP A 151 8.37 3.24 5.11
C ASP A 151 9.52 2.24 5.30
N ASN A 152 10.74 2.65 4.94
CA ASN A 152 11.97 1.88 5.12
C ASN A 152 12.65 2.11 6.48
N ARG A 153 12.04 2.89 7.38
CA ARG A 153 12.53 3.10 8.75
C ARG A 153 12.08 2.00 9.71
N VAL A 154 11.72 0.83 9.21
CA VAL A 154 11.23 -0.28 10.02
C VAL A 154 12.33 -1.00 10.77
N TRP A 155 11.97 -1.49 11.95
CA TRP A 155 12.93 -2.15 12.82
C TRP A 155 13.44 -3.45 12.18
N GLY A 156 14.76 -3.59 12.12
CA GLY A 156 15.42 -4.79 11.59
C GLY A 156 15.76 -4.74 10.10
N LEU A 157 15.21 -3.78 9.33
CA LEU A 157 15.45 -3.71 7.88
C LEU A 157 16.93 -3.50 7.52
N ARG A 158 17.60 -2.49 8.13
CA ARG A 158 19.03 -2.23 7.88
C ARG A 158 19.93 -3.43 8.23
N ARG A 159 19.58 -4.15 9.29
CA ARG A 159 20.32 -5.36 9.66
C ARG A 159 20.08 -6.45 8.62
N LEU A 160 18.83 -6.66 8.22
CA LEU A 160 18.49 -7.64 7.19
C LEU A 160 19.21 -7.31 5.88
N GLN A 161 19.22 -6.05 5.45
CA GLN A 161 19.99 -5.58 4.30
C GLN A 161 21.48 -5.92 4.41
N LYS A 162 22.12 -5.66 5.56
CA LYS A 162 23.52 -6.05 5.80
C LYS A 162 23.73 -7.56 5.78
N GLU A 163 22.72 -8.35 6.17
CA GLU A 163 22.79 -9.82 6.18
C GLU A 163 22.59 -10.41 4.78
N ILE A 164 21.70 -9.86 3.94
CA ILE A 164 21.34 -10.42 2.62
C ILE A 164 21.97 -9.65 1.44
N GLY A 165 22.63 -8.52 1.69
CA GLY A 165 23.30 -7.70 0.68
C GLY A 165 22.44 -6.61 0.03
N ILE A 166 21.12 -6.84 -0.09
CA ILE A 166 20.18 -5.93 -0.74
C ILE A 166 19.01 -5.56 0.17
N LEU A 167 18.25 -4.53 -0.18
CA LEU A 167 16.97 -4.26 0.49
C LEU A 167 15.92 -5.32 0.06
N PRO A 168 15.08 -5.79 0.99
CA PRO A 168 13.87 -6.53 0.64
C PRO A 168 12.98 -5.76 -0.35
N GLN A 169 12.10 -6.50 -1.03
CA GLN A 169 11.08 -5.91 -1.89
C GLN A 169 10.24 -4.93 -1.06
N ARG A 170 10.30 -3.67 -1.44
CA ARG A 170 9.44 -2.62 -0.94
C ARG A 170 8.11 -2.68 -1.69
N CYS A 171 7.00 -2.40 -1.04
CA CYS A 171 5.66 -2.41 -1.66
C CYS A 171 5.21 -3.73 -2.29
N LEU A 172 3.93 -3.76 -2.62
CA LEU A 172 3.32 -4.82 -3.41
C LEU A 172 3.70 -4.68 -4.89
N THR A 173 3.92 -5.80 -5.56
CA THR A 173 3.96 -5.89 -7.03
C THR A 173 3.01 -6.98 -7.50
N PHE A 174 2.21 -6.68 -8.53
CA PHE A 174 1.29 -7.65 -9.15
C PHE A 174 2.00 -8.60 -10.10
N GLU A 175 3.26 -8.34 -10.45
CA GLU A 175 4.08 -9.23 -11.27
C GLU A 175 4.49 -10.50 -10.49
N SER A 176 4.54 -10.40 -9.16
CA SER A 176 4.81 -11.53 -8.27
C SER A 176 3.52 -12.03 -7.59
N PRO A 177 3.07 -13.27 -7.89
CA PRO A 177 2.02 -13.91 -7.11
C PRO A 177 2.39 -14.05 -5.63
N LYS A 178 3.68 -14.25 -5.32
CA LYS A 178 4.17 -14.39 -3.95
C LYS A 178 4.11 -13.07 -3.18
N SER A 179 4.37 -11.95 -3.82
CA SER A 179 4.21 -10.60 -3.25
C SER A 179 2.77 -10.37 -2.82
N VAL A 180 1.81 -10.69 -3.70
CA VAL A 180 0.37 -10.60 -3.41
C VAL A 180 -0.01 -11.50 -2.23
N GLU A 181 0.49 -12.74 -2.19
CA GLU A 181 0.26 -13.68 -1.10
C GLU A 181 0.78 -13.12 0.25
N LEU A 182 2.00 -12.62 0.27
CA LEU A 182 2.67 -12.13 1.49
C LEU A 182 2.00 -10.86 2.04
N VAL A 183 1.67 -9.89 1.18
CA VAL A 183 0.96 -8.68 1.60
C VAL A 183 -0.46 -9.01 2.09
N ARG A 184 -1.14 -9.97 1.45
CA ARG A 184 -2.44 -10.47 1.93
C ARG A 184 -2.31 -11.16 3.29
N GLN A 185 -1.26 -11.96 3.49
CA GLN A 185 -1.00 -12.60 4.78
C GLN A 185 -0.68 -11.56 5.87
N MET A 186 0.06 -10.50 5.55
CA MET A 186 0.32 -9.40 6.49
C MET A 186 -0.98 -8.71 6.93
N LEU A 187 -1.87 -8.39 5.98
CA LEU A 187 -3.20 -7.84 6.28
C LEU A 187 -3.99 -8.79 7.17
N HIS A 188 -4.02 -10.08 6.83
CA HIS A 188 -4.67 -11.12 7.61
C HIS A 188 -4.15 -11.20 9.04
N ALA A 189 -2.83 -11.25 9.21
CA ALA A 189 -2.20 -11.36 10.51
C ALA A 189 -2.49 -10.16 11.40
N LEU A 190 -2.50 -8.95 10.83
CA LEU A 190 -2.89 -7.74 11.54
C LEU A 190 -4.35 -7.78 11.99
N PHE A 191 -5.29 -8.07 11.09
CA PHE A 191 -6.72 -8.10 11.48
C PHE A 191 -7.03 -9.25 12.44
N ALA A 192 -6.37 -10.40 12.31
CA ALA A 192 -6.50 -11.50 13.28
C ALA A 192 -5.98 -11.06 14.66
N ALA A 193 -4.84 -10.38 14.72
CA ALA A 193 -4.30 -9.84 15.96
C ALA A 193 -5.21 -8.78 16.59
N LEU A 194 -5.89 -7.95 15.79
CA LEU A 194 -6.88 -6.99 16.29
C LEU A 194 -8.12 -7.67 16.84
N ALA A 195 -8.61 -8.70 16.16
CA ALA A 195 -9.77 -9.49 16.60
C ALA A 195 -9.52 -10.19 17.94
N GLU A 196 -8.30 -10.69 18.16
CA GLU A 196 -7.92 -11.35 19.40
C GLU A 196 -7.39 -10.40 20.48
N GLY A 197 -6.88 -9.24 20.08
CA GLY A 197 -6.19 -8.29 20.95
C GLY A 197 -7.11 -7.40 21.77
N ASN A 198 -8.33 -7.14 21.29
CA ASN A 198 -9.27 -6.16 21.88
C ASN A 198 -8.65 -4.76 22.12
N THR A 199 -7.64 -4.40 21.33
CA THR A 199 -7.00 -3.08 21.43
C THR A 199 -7.93 -2.03 20.84
N PRO A 200 -8.23 -0.93 21.56
CA PRO A 200 -9.08 0.13 21.06
C PRO A 200 -8.32 0.97 20.02
N ILE A 201 -8.55 0.69 18.75
CA ILE A 201 -7.98 1.44 17.63
C ILE A 201 -9.00 2.46 17.14
N ASP A 202 -8.61 3.73 17.04
CA ASP A 202 -9.44 4.84 16.58
C ASP A 202 -9.17 5.19 15.10
N PHE A 203 -7.92 5.02 14.67
CA PHE A 203 -7.44 5.38 13.34
C PHE A 203 -6.73 4.22 12.65
N LEU A 204 -7.16 3.93 11.41
CA LEU A 204 -6.54 2.94 10.53
C LEU A 204 -6.22 3.59 9.18
N GLU A 205 -4.98 3.43 8.72
CA GLU A 205 -4.53 3.94 7.43
C GLU A 205 -3.82 2.85 6.62
N ILE A 206 -4.16 2.76 5.34
CA ILE A 206 -3.57 1.81 4.38
C ILE A 206 -3.18 2.59 3.12
N THR A 207 -1.88 2.86 2.96
CA THR A 207 -1.35 3.73 1.89
C THR A 207 -0.13 3.14 1.17
N SER A 208 0.19 1.86 1.40
CA SER A 208 1.31 1.19 0.74
C SER A 208 1.31 1.39 -0.79
N GLY A 209 2.46 1.81 -1.34
CA GLY A 209 2.65 2.00 -2.78
C GLY A 209 2.09 3.31 -3.33
N SER A 210 1.64 4.24 -2.47
CA SER A 210 1.04 5.49 -2.96
C SER A 210 2.03 6.49 -3.53
N VAL A 211 3.29 6.45 -3.07
CA VAL A 211 4.34 7.44 -3.40
C VAL A 211 5.53 6.85 -4.15
N ILE A 212 5.37 5.63 -4.66
CA ILE A 212 6.45 4.83 -5.24
C ILE A 212 6.10 4.45 -6.67
N ASP A 213 7.00 4.76 -7.62
CA ASP A 213 6.82 4.31 -9.00
C ASP A 213 7.10 2.82 -9.11
N ASN A 214 6.43 2.16 -10.05
CA ASN A 214 6.49 0.71 -10.26
C ASN A 214 6.00 -0.13 -9.06
N ALA A 215 5.41 0.49 -8.02
CA ALA A 215 4.68 -0.22 -6.97
C ALA A 215 3.18 -0.31 -7.28
N ASN A 216 2.60 -1.45 -6.95
CA ASN A 216 1.15 -1.58 -6.84
C ASN A 216 0.67 -1.18 -5.46
N ARG A 217 -0.55 -0.65 -5.40
CA ARG A 217 -1.25 -0.40 -4.15
C ARG A 217 -2.03 -1.65 -3.73
N ILE A 218 -2.48 -1.68 -2.48
CA ILE A 218 -3.35 -2.76 -2.03
C ILE A 218 -4.67 -2.69 -2.81
N SER A 219 -5.06 -3.81 -3.43
CA SER A 219 -6.35 -3.91 -4.10
C SER A 219 -7.46 -4.24 -3.10
N PRO A 220 -8.72 -3.82 -3.34
CA PRO A 220 -9.81 -4.08 -2.40
C PRO A 220 -10.04 -5.57 -2.09
N ASP A 221 -9.80 -6.47 -3.06
CA ASP A 221 -9.97 -7.92 -2.87
C ASP A 221 -8.98 -8.53 -1.85
N MET A 222 -7.88 -7.83 -1.56
CA MET A 222 -6.92 -8.24 -0.54
C MET A 222 -7.36 -7.91 0.89
N LEU A 223 -8.35 -7.04 1.10
CA LEU A 223 -8.81 -6.63 2.43
C LEU A 223 -9.79 -7.64 3.07
N VAL A 224 -10.43 -8.47 2.25
CA VAL A 224 -11.50 -9.39 2.70
C VAL A 224 -11.00 -10.79 3.00
N LYS A 225 -10.00 -11.27 2.24
CA LYS A 225 -9.46 -12.63 2.34
C LYS A 225 -8.14 -12.64 3.11
N PRO A 226 -7.83 -13.69 3.90
CA PRO A 226 -8.57 -14.92 4.17
C PRO A 226 -9.67 -14.76 5.23
N THR A 227 -10.82 -15.38 4.98
CA THR A 227 -11.87 -15.55 6.00
C THR A 227 -11.44 -16.62 6.99
N SER A 228 -11.21 -16.21 8.24
CA SER A 228 -11.18 -17.11 9.39
C SER A 228 -12.47 -16.90 10.18
N ALA A 229 -12.91 -17.91 10.95
CA ALA A 229 -14.11 -17.79 11.79
C ALA A 229 -14.02 -16.62 12.79
N ALA A 230 -12.79 -16.21 13.17
CA ALA A 230 -12.53 -15.05 14.00
C ALA A 230 -12.80 -13.73 13.24
N LEU A 231 -12.40 -13.64 11.97
CA LEU A 231 -12.56 -12.44 11.14
C LEU A 231 -13.98 -12.25 10.61
N ASP A 232 -14.75 -13.33 10.42
CA ASP A 232 -16.14 -13.23 9.94
C ASP A 232 -17.03 -12.43 10.91
N ASN A 233 -16.81 -12.63 12.22
CA ASN A 233 -17.57 -11.96 13.29
C ASN A 233 -16.83 -10.76 13.88
N PHE A 234 -15.62 -10.46 13.41
CA PHE A 234 -14.83 -9.35 13.93
C PHE A 234 -15.53 -8.02 13.65
N ARG A 235 -15.72 -7.23 14.70
CA ARG A 235 -16.24 -5.86 14.64
C ARG A 235 -15.39 -4.97 15.54
N LEU A 236 -14.81 -3.93 14.96
CA LEU A 236 -13.96 -2.97 15.66
C LEU A 236 -14.78 -1.70 15.94
N HIS A 237 -15.48 -1.72 17.07
CA HIS A 237 -16.38 -0.65 17.50
C HIS A 237 -15.67 0.65 17.93
N THR A 238 -14.35 0.68 17.96
CA THR A 238 -13.59 1.88 18.35
C THR A 238 -13.11 2.68 17.15
N LEU A 239 -13.09 2.07 15.95
CA LEU A 239 -12.55 2.70 14.78
C LEU A 239 -13.50 3.78 14.27
N THR A 240 -13.06 5.04 14.33
CA THR A 240 -13.82 6.20 13.88
C THR A 240 -13.28 6.76 12.58
N THR A 241 -11.99 6.55 12.30
CA THR A 241 -11.32 7.11 11.13
C THR A 241 -10.62 6.02 10.31
N LEU A 242 -10.90 5.99 9.01
CA LEU A 242 -10.32 5.05 8.05
C LEU A 242 -9.83 5.79 6.81
N SER A 243 -8.55 5.61 6.47
CA SER A 243 -7.92 6.17 5.27
C SER A 243 -7.39 5.06 4.38
N LEU A 244 -7.88 4.98 3.14
CA LEU A 244 -7.51 3.97 2.15
C LEU A 244 -7.01 4.62 0.87
N ILE A 245 -5.80 4.25 0.44
CA ILE A 245 -5.32 4.52 -0.92
C ILE A 245 -5.14 3.17 -1.62
N LEU A 246 -6.04 2.86 -2.55
CA LEU A 246 -6.18 1.53 -3.13
C LEU A 246 -5.75 1.50 -4.61
N ASP A 247 -5.44 0.31 -5.09
CA ASP A 247 -5.19 0.10 -6.51
C ASP A 247 -6.52 0.03 -7.29
N SER A 248 -6.50 0.53 -8.52
CA SER A 248 -7.63 0.43 -9.45
C SER A 248 -7.72 -0.95 -10.11
N LYS A 249 -6.59 -1.65 -10.17
CA LYS A 249 -6.44 -2.98 -10.76
C LYS A 249 -6.43 -4.02 -9.65
N SER A 250 -7.00 -5.19 -9.94
CA SER A 250 -6.75 -6.38 -9.14
C SER A 250 -5.58 -7.17 -9.76
N PRO A 251 -4.83 -7.94 -8.97
CA PRO A 251 -3.82 -8.85 -9.49
C PRO A 251 -4.44 -9.76 -10.57
N VAL A 252 -3.74 -9.98 -11.69
CA VAL A 252 -4.23 -10.77 -12.85
C VAL A 252 -4.64 -12.20 -12.43
N HIS A 253 -4.03 -12.72 -11.37
CA HIS A 253 -4.28 -14.04 -10.81
C HIS A 253 -5.44 -14.09 -9.79
N SER A 254 -6.10 -12.96 -9.53
CA SER A 254 -7.28 -12.86 -8.65
C SER A 254 -8.55 -13.15 -9.46
N ALA A 255 -9.06 -14.38 -9.39
CA ALA A 255 -10.35 -14.77 -9.98
C ALA A 255 -11.57 -13.97 -9.43
N THR A 256 -11.36 -13.08 -8.46
CA THR A 256 -12.38 -12.25 -7.80
C THR A 256 -12.45 -10.79 -8.28
N ALA A 257 -11.64 -10.40 -9.28
CA ALA A 257 -11.58 -9.02 -9.81
C ALA A 257 -12.92 -8.39 -10.25
N ILE A 258 -13.99 -9.18 -10.39
CA ILE A 258 -15.29 -8.74 -10.92
C ILE A 258 -16.08 -7.88 -9.89
N ASN A 259 -15.80 -7.96 -8.59
CA ASN A 259 -16.66 -7.39 -7.54
C ASN A 259 -15.94 -6.68 -6.37
N TRP A 260 -14.84 -5.98 -6.64
CA TRP A 260 -14.08 -5.23 -5.62
C TRP A 260 -14.92 -4.29 -4.71
N SER A 261 -16.04 -3.77 -5.20
CA SER A 261 -16.96 -2.92 -4.42
C SER A 261 -17.65 -3.69 -3.32
N TYR A 262 -18.05 -4.94 -3.57
CA TYR A 262 -18.58 -5.82 -2.53
C TYR A 262 -17.50 -6.17 -1.51
N ASP A 263 -16.27 -6.40 -1.96
CA ASP A 263 -15.16 -6.70 -1.06
C ASP A 263 -14.89 -5.50 -0.12
N LEU A 264 -14.84 -4.29 -0.68
CA LEU A 264 -14.69 -3.08 0.12
C LEU A 264 -15.84 -2.88 1.11
N ILE A 265 -17.09 -3.09 0.68
CA ILE A 265 -18.25 -2.95 1.58
C ILE A 265 -18.18 -3.97 2.72
N GLN A 266 -17.87 -5.24 2.42
CA GLN A 266 -17.70 -6.28 3.43
C GLN A 266 -16.57 -5.95 4.41
N PHE A 267 -15.50 -5.32 3.92
CA PHE A 267 -14.44 -4.81 4.78
C PHE A 267 -14.95 -3.69 5.70
N LEU A 268 -15.69 -2.73 5.17
CA LEU A 268 -16.24 -1.60 5.92
C LEU A 268 -17.30 -2.00 6.96
N ASP A 269 -18.04 -3.08 6.72
CA ASP A 269 -19.00 -3.65 7.69
C ASP A 269 -18.34 -4.07 9.01
N ARG A 270 -17.00 -4.15 9.06
CA ARG A 270 -16.22 -4.41 10.28
C ARG A 270 -16.14 -3.19 11.21
N PHE A 271 -16.48 -1.99 10.74
CA PHE A 271 -16.28 -0.71 11.45
C PHE A 271 -17.61 0.04 11.64
N PRO A 272 -18.48 -0.40 12.56
CA PRO A 272 -19.83 0.16 12.71
C PRO A 272 -19.85 1.60 13.25
N GLU A 273 -18.76 2.04 13.89
CA GLU A 273 -18.61 3.39 14.45
C GLU A 273 -17.84 4.35 13.53
N LEU A 274 -17.58 3.95 12.29
CA LEU A 274 -16.84 4.75 11.32
C LEU A 274 -17.59 6.05 11.00
N SER A 275 -16.94 7.19 11.27
CA SER A 275 -17.48 8.53 11.06
C SER A 275 -16.67 9.37 10.10
N ASP A 276 -15.37 9.08 9.95
CA ASP A 276 -14.47 9.74 9.00
C ASP A 276 -13.90 8.69 8.04
N PHE A 277 -14.28 8.80 6.76
CA PHE A 277 -13.86 7.86 5.73
C PHE A 277 -13.17 8.57 4.57
N ARG A 278 -11.91 8.21 4.34
CA ARG A 278 -11.13 8.60 3.18
C ARG A 278 -10.87 7.42 2.26
N ILE A 279 -11.19 7.60 0.99
CA ILE A 279 -10.83 6.67 -0.08
C ILE A 279 -10.26 7.40 -1.29
N GLU A 280 -9.15 6.88 -1.77
CA GLU A 280 -8.40 7.35 -2.94
C GLU A 280 -7.98 6.15 -3.78
N PHE A 281 -7.83 6.34 -5.08
CA PHE A 281 -7.36 5.32 -6.01
C PHE A 281 -6.15 5.81 -6.78
N GLY A 282 -5.09 4.99 -6.81
CA GLY A 282 -3.81 5.42 -7.38
C GLY A 282 -3.83 5.86 -8.85
N TYR A 283 -4.76 5.32 -9.64
CA TYR A 283 -4.92 5.64 -11.05
C TYR A 283 -6.39 5.92 -11.36
N ARG A 284 -6.64 6.76 -12.37
CA ARG A 284 -7.99 7.09 -12.86
C ARG A 284 -8.57 5.92 -13.66
N ASP A 285 -9.89 5.93 -13.89
CA ASP A 285 -10.57 4.84 -14.63
C ASP A 285 -10.09 4.79 -16.09
N GLU A 286 -9.68 5.94 -16.63
CA GLU A 286 -9.17 6.12 -17.99
C GLU A 286 -7.80 5.49 -18.26
N ASP A 287 -7.02 5.13 -17.24
CA ASP A 287 -5.71 4.46 -17.40
C ASP A 287 -5.83 2.96 -17.75
N ARG A 288 -7.04 2.52 -18.16
CA ARG A 288 -7.26 1.23 -18.84
C ARG A 288 -6.67 1.28 -20.25
N GLY A 289 -5.35 1.14 -20.32
CA GLY A 289 -4.62 0.79 -21.53
C GLY A 289 -3.54 1.79 -21.91
N SER A 290 -2.33 1.58 -21.39
CA SER A 290 -1.10 1.69 -22.18
C SER A 290 0.09 1.20 -21.36
N LEU A 291 0.41 -0.08 -21.45
CA LEU A 291 1.82 -0.54 -21.36
C LEU A 291 2.46 -0.64 -22.76
N SER A 292 1.65 -0.63 -23.83
CA SER A 292 2.13 -0.53 -25.20
C SER A 292 1.00 -0.07 -26.12
N GLY A 293 1.06 1.15 -26.62
CA GLY A 293 0.19 1.63 -27.70
C GLY A 293 -1.05 2.39 -27.22
N SER A 294 -1.20 3.57 -27.82
CA SER A 294 -2.32 4.52 -27.83
C SER A 294 -3.57 4.13 -27.03
N PRO A 295 -4.07 5.02 -26.16
CA PRO A 295 -5.32 4.82 -25.45
C PRO A 295 -6.46 4.43 -26.39
N GLU A 296 -7.20 3.36 -26.06
CA GLU A 296 -8.27 2.81 -26.91
C GLU A 296 -9.38 3.81 -27.24
N TRP A 297 -9.51 4.92 -26.50
CA TRP A 297 -10.44 5.99 -26.82
C TRP A 297 -10.13 6.76 -28.11
N ARG A 298 -8.92 6.58 -28.68
CA ARG A 298 -8.59 7.04 -30.05
C ARG A 298 -8.93 6.02 -31.14
N SER A 299 -9.33 4.80 -30.79
CA SER A 299 -9.88 3.87 -31.76
C SER A 299 -11.25 4.36 -32.16
N SER A 300 -11.41 4.70 -33.43
CA SER A 300 -12.58 5.34 -34.07
C SER A 300 -13.89 4.52 -34.01
N GLY A 301 -13.95 3.48 -33.18
CA GLY A 301 -15.12 2.62 -32.97
C GLY A 301 -15.67 2.61 -31.54
N PHE A 302 -15.05 3.32 -30.58
CA PHE A 302 -15.58 3.39 -29.22
C PHE A 302 -16.73 4.41 -29.16
N ASN A 303 -17.97 3.93 -29.07
CA ASN A 303 -19.13 4.81 -28.94
C ASN A 303 -19.10 5.51 -27.58
N ARG A 304 -19.13 6.84 -27.61
CA ARG A 304 -19.07 7.77 -26.46
C ARG A 304 -20.17 7.53 -25.40
N THR A 305 -21.16 6.70 -25.70
CA THR A 305 -22.27 6.34 -24.81
C THR A 305 -21.94 5.24 -23.78
N ASP A 306 -20.81 4.53 -23.90
CA ASP A 306 -20.45 3.46 -22.95
C ASP A 306 -19.76 3.95 -21.66
N TYR A 307 -19.35 5.23 -21.59
CA TYR A 307 -18.62 5.77 -20.43
C TYR A 307 -19.44 5.81 -19.13
N ALA A 308 -20.75 6.06 -19.24
CA ALA A 308 -21.61 6.24 -18.06
C ALA A 308 -21.93 4.94 -17.29
N THR A 309 -21.69 3.76 -17.89
CA THR A 309 -21.98 2.46 -17.27
C THR A 309 -20.78 1.76 -16.64
N TYR A 310 -19.58 2.34 -16.74
CA TYR A 310 -18.33 1.66 -16.37
C TYR A 310 -17.47 2.39 -15.33
N THR A 311 -17.96 3.46 -14.70
CA THR A 311 -17.20 4.10 -13.61
C THR A 311 -17.17 3.19 -12.39
N ARG A 312 -15.99 3.08 -11.75
CA ARG A 312 -15.83 2.35 -10.49
C ARG A 312 -16.75 2.88 -9.40
N PHE A 313 -16.97 4.20 -9.40
CA PHE A 313 -17.80 4.88 -8.43
C PHE A 313 -19.29 4.52 -8.54
N SER A 314 -19.79 4.11 -9.72
CA SER A 314 -21.19 3.77 -9.93
C SER A 314 -21.69 2.73 -8.92
N LYS A 315 -20.96 1.63 -8.74
CA LYS A 315 -21.33 0.58 -7.76
C LYS A 315 -21.23 1.07 -6.32
N LEU A 316 -20.20 1.86 -5.99
CA LEU A 316 -20.06 2.42 -4.64
C LEU A 316 -21.21 3.35 -4.28
N SER A 317 -21.58 4.27 -5.16
CA SER A 317 -22.71 5.18 -4.93
C SER A 317 -24.03 4.45 -4.69
N GLN A 318 -24.20 3.27 -5.30
CA GLN A 318 -25.40 2.45 -5.19
C GLN A 318 -25.40 1.51 -3.98
N LEU A 319 -24.25 1.07 -3.50
CA LEU A 319 -24.18 0.00 -2.49
C LEU A 319 -23.58 0.45 -1.15
N LEU A 320 -22.66 1.41 -1.15
CA LEU A 320 -21.99 1.86 0.07
C LEU A 320 -22.98 2.64 0.95
N PHE A 321 -23.07 2.24 2.21
CA PHE A 321 -23.78 2.95 3.27
C PHE A 321 -23.02 2.83 4.59
N ILE A 322 -22.55 3.96 5.12
CA ILE A 322 -21.85 4.03 6.40
C ILE A 322 -22.75 4.81 7.36
N SER A 323 -23.33 4.13 8.34
CA SER A 323 -24.45 4.66 9.13
C SER A 323 -24.15 5.89 9.98
N LYS A 324 -22.87 6.14 10.29
CA LYS A 324 -22.39 7.23 11.15
C LYS A 324 -21.44 8.18 10.41
N LEU A 325 -21.46 8.14 9.08
CA LEU A 325 -20.53 8.95 8.27
C LEU A 325 -20.82 10.44 8.46
N GLU A 326 -19.86 11.14 9.05
CA GLU A 326 -19.87 12.59 9.28
C GLU A 326 -18.92 13.30 8.32
N ILE A 327 -17.77 12.70 8.01
CA ILE A 327 -16.76 13.27 7.12
C ILE A 327 -16.44 12.26 6.02
N VAL A 328 -16.48 12.71 4.77
CA VAL A 328 -16.06 11.88 3.63
C VAL A 328 -15.01 12.58 2.78
N HIS A 329 -13.94 11.87 2.49
CA HIS A 329 -12.90 12.28 1.55
C HIS A 329 -12.90 11.32 0.37
N LEU A 330 -13.31 11.82 -0.80
CA LEU A 330 -13.25 11.09 -2.05
C LEU A 330 -12.17 11.72 -2.92
N ALA A 331 -11.19 10.93 -3.33
CA ALA A 331 -10.12 11.38 -4.19
C ALA A 331 -10.00 10.50 -5.44
N THR A 332 -9.63 11.08 -6.58
CA THR A 332 -9.27 10.35 -7.82
C THR A 332 -10.36 9.40 -8.35
N PHE A 333 -11.60 9.89 -8.45
CA PHE A 333 -12.71 9.16 -9.05
C PHE A 333 -13.23 9.82 -10.33
N ASP A 334 -13.64 8.96 -11.26
CA ASP A 334 -14.50 9.32 -12.38
C ASP A 334 -15.93 8.89 -12.00
N CYS A 335 -16.91 9.79 -12.12
CA CYS A 335 -18.31 9.49 -11.80
C CYS A 335 -19.27 10.44 -12.53
N THR A 336 -20.56 10.10 -12.59
CA THR A 336 -21.58 11.05 -13.06
C THR A 336 -22.00 11.98 -11.93
N GLY A 337 -22.53 13.18 -12.26
CA GLY A 337 -23.13 14.04 -11.24
C GLY A 337 -24.25 13.35 -10.46
N MET A 338 -25.01 12.47 -11.13
CA MET A 338 -26.07 11.69 -10.49
C MET A 338 -25.53 10.68 -9.48
N GLU A 339 -24.45 9.96 -9.79
CA GLU A 339 -23.83 8.99 -8.87
C GLU A 339 -23.32 9.67 -7.61
N LEU A 340 -22.61 10.79 -7.75
CA LEU A 340 -22.15 11.56 -6.61
C LEU A 340 -23.32 12.11 -5.78
N ALA A 341 -24.36 12.64 -6.43
CA ALA A 341 -25.58 13.08 -5.74
C ALA A 341 -26.24 11.94 -4.96
N LEU A 342 -26.37 10.75 -5.56
CA LEU A 342 -26.96 9.57 -4.91
C LEU A 342 -26.17 9.15 -3.68
N PHE A 343 -24.85 9.12 -3.77
CA PHE A 343 -23.97 8.81 -2.64
C PHE A 343 -24.16 9.81 -1.49
N LEU A 344 -24.13 11.12 -1.79
CA LEU A 344 -24.24 12.17 -0.79
C LEU A 344 -25.64 12.22 -0.15
N LEU A 345 -26.70 12.16 -0.95
CA LEU A 345 -28.09 12.16 -0.47
C LEU A 345 -28.39 10.97 0.44
N ARG A 346 -27.74 9.82 0.19
CA ARG A 346 -27.87 8.64 1.05
C ARG A 346 -27.31 8.85 2.45
N HIS A 347 -26.27 9.67 2.59
CA HIS A 347 -25.61 9.98 3.86
C HIS A 347 -26.02 11.35 4.43
N GLN A 348 -26.96 12.06 3.79
CA GLN A 348 -27.29 13.47 4.09
C GLN A 348 -27.70 13.73 5.55
N SER A 349 -28.21 12.72 6.26
CA SER A 349 -28.68 12.88 7.63
C SER A 349 -27.54 12.94 8.65
N THR A 350 -26.37 12.43 8.30
CA THR A 350 -25.20 12.35 9.20
C THR A 350 -24.01 13.14 8.69
N LEU A 351 -23.90 13.31 7.36
CA LEU A 351 -22.77 13.96 6.72
C LEU A 351 -22.70 15.45 7.06
N GLN A 352 -21.53 15.89 7.49
CA GLN A 352 -21.21 17.26 7.91
C GLN A 352 -20.20 17.89 6.96
N ASP A 353 -19.13 17.14 6.61
CA ASP A 353 -18.05 17.63 5.77
C ASP A 353 -17.80 16.73 4.57
N ILE A 354 -17.55 17.35 3.42
CA ILE A 354 -17.33 16.69 2.13
C ILE A 354 -16.06 17.24 1.51
N HIS A 355 -15.08 16.38 1.31
CA HIS A 355 -13.83 16.70 0.64
C HIS A 355 -13.74 15.92 -0.67
N LEU A 356 -13.64 16.66 -1.77
CA LEU A 356 -13.56 16.10 -3.11
C LEU A 356 -12.24 16.54 -3.73
N ASP A 357 -11.38 15.59 -4.06
CA ASP A 357 -10.09 15.84 -4.70
C ASP A 357 -9.97 15.09 -6.02
N ALA A 358 -9.48 15.77 -7.06
CA ALA A 358 -9.28 15.18 -8.39
C ALA A 358 -10.51 14.40 -8.94
N ILE A 359 -11.74 14.83 -8.63
CA ILE A 359 -12.98 14.21 -9.11
C ILE A 359 -13.32 14.70 -10.52
N VAL A 360 -13.62 13.77 -11.43
CA VAL A 360 -14.14 14.09 -12.77
C VAL A 360 -15.62 13.73 -12.84
N LEU A 361 -16.44 14.72 -13.18
CA LEU A 361 -17.85 14.51 -13.49
C LEU A 361 -18.00 14.23 -14.99
N ILE A 362 -18.49 13.05 -15.34
CA ILE A 362 -18.76 12.62 -16.72
C ILE A 362 -20.28 12.52 -16.88
N ASP A 363 -20.91 13.42 -17.63
CA ASP A 363 -22.35 13.31 -17.92
C ASP A 363 -22.61 12.43 -19.15
N SER A 364 -23.87 12.02 -19.37
CA SER A 364 -24.29 11.04 -20.39
C SER A 364 -23.93 11.38 -21.84
N ASP A 365 -23.58 12.64 -22.13
CA ASP A 365 -23.12 13.10 -23.45
C ASP A 365 -21.58 13.16 -23.57
N GLY A 366 -20.85 12.70 -22.55
CA GLY A 366 -19.40 12.83 -22.43
C GLY A 366 -18.94 14.29 -22.28
N GLU A 367 -19.84 15.17 -21.83
CA GLU A 367 -19.53 16.52 -21.38
C GLU A 367 -19.16 16.48 -19.89
N ILE A 368 -18.27 17.38 -19.47
CA ILE A 368 -17.90 17.52 -18.07
C ILE A 368 -19.16 17.95 -17.32
N GLY A 369 -19.64 17.08 -16.43
CA GLY A 369 -20.88 17.31 -15.71
C GLY A 369 -20.80 18.56 -14.84
N SER A 370 -21.89 19.32 -14.81
CA SER A 370 -21.89 20.63 -14.15
C SER A 370 -21.94 20.45 -12.63
N TRP A 371 -20.85 20.76 -11.93
CA TRP A 371 -20.80 20.92 -10.47
C TRP A 371 -21.94 21.81 -9.93
N LEU A 372 -22.37 22.81 -10.72
CA LEU A 372 -23.47 23.70 -10.38
C LEU A 372 -24.81 22.97 -10.32
N TRP A 373 -25.02 21.95 -11.16
CA TRP A 373 -26.20 21.09 -11.06
C TRP A 373 -26.18 20.27 -9.78
N LEU A 374 -25.03 19.66 -9.44
CA LEU A 374 -24.87 18.88 -8.23
C LEU A 374 -25.17 19.71 -6.98
N LEU A 375 -24.57 20.90 -6.88
CA LEU A 375 -24.79 21.83 -5.77
C LEU A 375 -26.26 22.21 -5.61
N LYS A 376 -27.00 22.41 -6.71
CA LYS A 376 -28.45 22.68 -6.68
C LYS A 376 -29.30 21.49 -6.23
N LYS A 377 -28.75 20.27 -6.27
CA LYS A 377 -29.48 19.04 -5.90
C LYS A 377 -29.22 18.60 -4.47
N ILE A 378 -28.05 18.95 -3.92
CA ILE A 378 -27.65 18.57 -2.56
C ILE A 378 -27.83 19.70 -1.53
N ALA A 379 -28.03 20.95 -1.98
CA ALA A 379 -28.49 22.06 -1.15
C ALA A 379 -30.01 22.06 -1.01
#